data_AF-A0A6I6ULS4-F1
#
_entry.id   AF-A0A6I6ULS4-F1
#
_cell.length_a   1.000
_cell.length_b   1.000
_cell.length_c   1.000
_cell.angle_alpha   90.00
_cell.angle_beta   90.00
_cell.angle_gamma   90.00
#
_symmetry.space_group_name_H-M   'P 1'
#
loop_
_entity.id
_entity.type
_entity.pdbx_description
1 polymer ?
#
loop_
_entity_poly.entity_id
_entity_poly.type
_entity_poly.pdbx_seq_one_letter_code
_entity_poly.pdbx_strand_id
1 'polypeptide(L)'
;MRMTKVDLMTCLLSRDQHSFKRFYQDYERFMFRTGYRVTGCRTETAQLILMIVKNIWDQPTVISRSPDRHLSVILQKLMVDHK
;
A
#
# COMPACT_ATOMS: atom_id res chain seq x y z
N MET A 1 9.51 -3.13 14.12
CA MET A 1 9.10 -4.42 13.52
C MET A 1 8.16 -4.09 12.38
N ARG A 2 8.42 -4.53 11.14
CA ARG A 2 7.57 -4.18 9.99
C ARG A 2 6.22 -4.89 10.11
N MET A 3 5.15 -4.15 9.87
CA MET A 3 3.78 -4.68 9.90
C MET A 3 3.65 -5.87 8.93
N THR A 4 3.08 -6.99 9.39
CA THR A 4 2.79 -8.14 8.54
C THR A 4 1.46 -7.97 7.81
N LYS A 5 1.20 -8.84 6.82
CA LYS A 5 -0.10 -8.87 6.15
C LYS A 5 -1.26 -9.12 7.11
N VAL A 6 -1.06 -9.99 8.10
CA VAL A 6 -2.08 -10.28 9.13
C VAL A 6 -2.33 -9.05 9.98
N ASP A 7 -1.27 -8.37 10.44
CA ASP A 7 -1.40 -7.15 11.24
C ASP A 7 -2.14 -6.04 10.46
N LEU A 8 -1.81 -5.87 9.18
CA LEU A 8 -2.50 -4.90 8.31
C LEU A 8 -3.98 -5.27 8.15
N MET A 9 -4.31 -6.55 7.94
CA MET A 9 -5.70 -6.99 7.85
C MET A 9 -6.47 -6.73 9.15
N THR A 10 -5.88 -7.02 10.31
CA THR A 10 -6.48 -6.70 11.61
C THR A 10 -6.75 -5.21 11.73
N CYS A 11 -5.78 -4.37 11.38
CA CYS A 11 -5.90 -2.91 11.38
C CYS A 11 -7.00 -2.40 10.44
N LEU A 12 -7.12 -2.97 9.24
CA LEU A 12 -8.15 -2.60 8.26
C LEU A 12 -9.55 -3.01 8.72
N LEU A 13 -9.69 -4.21 9.30
CA LEU A 13 -10.97 -4.71 9.81
C LEU A 13 -11.44 -3.94 11.05
N SER A 14 -10.51 -3.54 11.93
CA SER A 14 -10.82 -2.72 13.10
C SER A 14 -10.95 -1.23 12.80
N ARG A 15 -10.73 -0.81 11.56
CA ARG A 15 -10.68 0.61 11.14
C ARG A 15 -9.71 1.44 12.00
N ASP A 16 -8.59 0.86 12.43
CA ASP A 16 -7.58 1.55 13.22
C ASP A 16 -6.71 2.46 12.33
N GLN A 17 -7.05 3.75 12.32
CA GLN A 17 -6.32 4.76 11.56
C GLN A 17 -4.88 4.96 12.03
N HIS A 18 -4.58 4.75 13.32
CA HIS A 18 -3.24 4.99 13.85
C HIS A 18 -2.27 3.93 13.38
N SER A 19 -2.68 2.67 13.45
CA SER A 19 -1.90 1.55 12.89
C SER A 19 -1.79 1.65 11.37
N PHE A 20 -2.82 2.11 10.68
CA PHE A 20 -2.77 2.30 9.23
C PHE A 20 -1.82 3.43 8.82
N LYS A 21 -1.78 4.52 9.60
CA LYS A 21 -0.80 5.59 9.41
C LYS A 21 0.63 5.09 9.60
N ARG A 22 0.88 4.24 10.60
CA ARG A 22 2.21 3.61 10.79
C ARG A 22 2.58 2.72 9.61
N PHE A 23 1.65 1.93 9.09
CA PHE A 23 1.84 1.16 7.87
C PHE A 23 2.27 2.07 6.70
N TYR A 24 1.56 3.18 6.46
CA TYR A 24 1.93 4.12 5.41
C TYR A 24 3.36 4.63 5.60
N GLN A 25 3.72 5.06 6.81
CA GLN A 25 5.07 5.58 7.11
C GLN A 25 6.17 4.53 6.87
N ASP A 26 5.93 3.28 7.22
CA ASP A 26 6.88 2.17 7.00
C ASP A 26 7.14 1.91 5.50
N TYR A 27 6.13 2.13 4.64
CA TYR A 27 6.21 1.82 3.21
C TYR A 27 6.29 3.05 2.30
N GLU A 28 6.17 4.28 2.81
CA GLU A 28 6.15 5.52 2.02
C GLU A 28 7.34 5.63 1.07
N ARG A 29 8.56 5.45 1.59
CA ARG A 29 9.78 5.54 0.76
C ARG A 29 9.84 4.46 -0.31
N PHE A 30 9.35 3.26 -0.01
CA PHE A 30 9.28 2.16 -0.96
C PHE A 30 8.27 2.49 -2.07
N MET A 31 7.07 2.90 -1.68
CA MET A 31 5.98 3.31 -2.54
C MET A 31 6.39 4.46 -3.46
N PHE A 32 7.08 5.48 -2.94
CA PHE A 32 7.61 6.59 -3.74
C PHE A 32 8.63 6.13 -4.77
N ARG A 33 9.61 5.31 -4.38
CA ARG A 33 10.63 4.80 -5.33
C ARG A 33 10.01 3.94 -6.42
N THR A 34 9.05 3.10 -6.08
CA THR A 34 8.36 2.23 -7.04
C THR A 34 7.48 3.04 -7.97
N GLY A 35 6.61 3.91 -7.43
CA GLY A 35 5.74 4.77 -8.25
C GLY A 35 6.52 5.73 -9.15
N TYR A 36 7.65 6.27 -8.69
CA TYR A 36 8.50 7.13 -9.51
C TYR A 36 9.14 6.38 -10.67
N ARG A 37 9.50 5.10 -10.51
CA ARG A 37 9.97 4.25 -11.61
C ARG A 37 8.87 3.97 -12.64
N VAL A 38 7.61 3.91 -12.21
CA VAL A 38 6.47 3.63 -13.09
C VAL A 38 6.03 4.87 -13.87
N THR A 39 6.02 6.04 -13.21
CA THR A 39 5.47 7.29 -13.77
C THR A 39 6.53 8.23 -14.32
N GLY A 40 7.76 8.20 -13.79
CA GLY A 40 8.80 9.20 -14.09
C GLY A 40 8.50 10.60 -13.55
N CYS A 41 7.37 10.81 -12.87
CA CYS A 41 6.89 12.11 -12.43
C CYS A 41 6.53 12.09 -10.95
N ARG A 42 7.05 13.06 -10.18
CA ARG A 42 6.81 13.16 -8.72
C ARG A 42 5.33 13.39 -8.39
N THR A 43 4.65 14.23 -9.16
CA THR A 43 3.24 14.58 -8.92
C THR A 43 2.33 13.38 -9.20
N GLU A 44 2.54 12.70 -10.33
CA GLU A 44 1.79 11.48 -10.66
C GLU A 44 2.08 10.34 -9.68
N THR A 45 3.33 10.21 -9.22
CA THR A 45 3.70 9.26 -8.16
C THR A 45 2.90 9.52 -6.89
N ALA A 46 2.78 10.77 -6.45
CA ALA A 46 2.02 11.11 -5.25
C ALA A 46 0.53 10.78 -5.41
N GLN A 47 -0.05 11.05 -6.59
CA GLN A 47 -1.43 10.70 -6.91
C GLN A 47 -1.67 9.19 -6.92
N LEU A 48 -0.76 8.44 -7.56
CA LEU A 48 -0.78 6.97 -7.59
C LEU A 48 -0.74 6.38 -6.18
N ILE A 49 0.16 6.87 -5.33
CA ILE A 49 0.28 6.43 -3.94
C ILE A 49 -1.01 6.73 -3.17
N LEU A 50 -1.52 7.95 -3.26
CA LEU A 50 -2.74 8.35 -2.57
C LEU A 50 -3.90 7.43 -2.93
N MET A 51 -4.06 7.15 -4.22
CA MET A 51 -5.12 6.30 -4.71
C MET A 51 -4.95 4.84 -4.27
N ILE A 52 -3.73 4.28 -4.28
CA ILE A 52 -3.48 2.93 -3.76
C ILE A 52 -3.76 2.84 -2.26
N VAL A 53 -3.28 3.80 -1.47
CA VAL A 53 -3.48 3.82 -0.02
C VAL A 53 -4.97 3.95 0.31
N LYS A 54 -5.69 4.81 -0.42
CA LYS A 54 -7.14 4.94 -0.31
C LYS A 54 -7.85 3.63 -0.68
N ASN A 55 -7.46 2.98 -1.77
CA ASN A 55 -8.05 1.71 -2.21
C ASN A 55 -7.85 0.61 -1.17
N ILE A 56 -6.66 0.52 -0.55
CA ILE A 56 -6.40 -0.44 0.52
C ILE A 56 -7.30 -0.18 1.75
N TRP A 57 -7.50 1.09 2.10
CA TRP A 57 -8.35 1.48 3.22
C TRP A 57 -9.84 1.22 2.96
N ASP A 58 -10.31 1.56 1.77
CA ASP A 58 -11.72 1.44 1.39
C ASP A 58 -12.10 0.00 1.08
N GLN A 59 -11.19 -0.76 0.47
CA GLN A 59 -11.39 -2.14 0.03
C GLN A 59 -10.29 -3.07 0.54
N PRO A 60 -10.34 -3.52 1.80
CA PRO A 60 -9.33 -4.44 2.38
C PRO A 60 -9.16 -5.76 1.60
N THR A 61 -10.13 -6.11 0.75
CA THR A 61 -10.10 -7.30 -0.11
C THR A 61 -8.91 -7.31 -1.08
N VAL A 62 -8.36 -6.14 -1.43
CA VAL A 62 -7.17 -6.04 -2.29
C VAL A 62 -5.93 -6.65 -1.62
N ILE A 63 -5.86 -6.58 -0.28
CA ILE A 63 -4.79 -7.21 0.50
C ILE A 63 -5.10 -8.69 0.73
N SER A 64 -6.34 -9.02 1.12
CA SER A 64 -6.69 -10.40 1.49
C SER A 64 -6.68 -11.37 0.30
N ARG A 65 -7.10 -10.93 -0.90
CA ARG A 65 -7.12 -11.75 -2.12
C ARG A 65 -5.76 -11.97 -2.74
N SER A 66 -4.78 -11.13 -2.44
CA SER A 66 -3.42 -11.37 -2.94
C SER A 66 -2.88 -12.68 -2.37
N PRO A 67 -2.28 -13.58 -3.17
CA PRO A 67 -1.62 -14.77 -2.65
C PRO A 67 -0.27 -14.45 -1.98
N ASP A 68 0.25 -13.24 -2.17
CA ASP A 68 1.58 -12.87 -1.71
C ASP A 68 1.61 -12.70 -0.17
N ARG A 69 2.71 -13.15 0.43
CA ARG A 69 2.95 -13.03 1.88
C ARG A 69 3.47 -11.66 2.27
N HIS A 70 4.30 -11.05 1.43
CA HIS A 70 5.01 -9.81 1.74
C HIS A 70 4.24 -8.59 1.21
N LEU A 71 3.91 -7.65 2.11
CA LEU A 71 3.23 -6.42 1.76
C LEU A 71 3.98 -5.59 0.71
N SER A 72 5.31 -5.61 0.70
CA SER A 72 6.11 -4.94 -0.34
C SER A 72 5.82 -5.47 -1.74
N VAL A 73 5.61 -6.78 -1.90
CA VAL A 73 5.30 -7.40 -3.19
C VAL A 73 3.88 -7.02 -3.61
N ILE A 74 2.93 -7.04 -2.68
CA ILE A 74 1.54 -6.63 -2.92
C ILE A 74 1.50 -5.17 -3.39
N LEU A 75 2.16 -4.27 -2.65
CA LEU A 75 2.23 -2.85 -2.97
C LEU A 75 2.90 -2.61 -4.32
N GLN A 76 3.95 -3.36 -4.65
CA GLN A 76 4.58 -3.27 -5.96
C GLN A 76 3.63 -3.64 -7.09
N LYS A 77 2.88 -4.74 -6.96
CA LYS A 77 1.89 -5.16 -7.96
C LYS A 77 0.80 -4.10 -8.12
N LEU A 78 0.23 -3.61 -7.01
CA LEU A 78 -0.76 -2.54 -7.03
C LEU A 78 -0.27 -1.26 -7.72
N MET A 79 1.04 -0.97 -7.66
CA MET A 79 1.64 0.18 -8.33
C MET A 79 1.90 -0.03 -9.82
N VAL A 80 2.27 -1.24 -10.21
CA VAL A 80 2.61 -1.57 -11.60
C VAL A 80 1.35 -1.86 -12.42
N ASP A 81 0.39 -2.57 -11.83
CA ASP A 81 -0.86 -2.99 -12.46
C ASP A 81 -1.91 -1.87 -12.57
N HIS A 82 -1.55 -0.64 -12.17
CA HIS A 82 -2.40 0.55 -12.34
C HIS A 82 -2.29 1.18 -13.75
N LYS A 83 -1.81 0.41 -14.74
CA LYS A 83 -1.76 0.84 -16.14
C LYS A 83 -2.92 0.26 -16.93
#